data_AF-A0A957LHM7-F1
#
_entry.id   AF-A0A957LHM7-F1
#
_cell.length_a   1.000
_cell.length_b   1.000
_cell.length_c   1.000
_cell.angle_alpha   90.00
_cell.angle_beta   90.00
_cell.angle_gamma   90.00
#
_symmetry.space_group_name_H-M   'P 1'
#
loop_
_entity.id
_entity.type
_entity.pdbx_description
1 polymer ?
#
loop_
_entity_poly.entity_id
_entity_poly.type
_entity_poly.pdbx_seq_one_letter_code
_entity_poly.pdbx_strand_id
1 'polypeptide(L)' 'MSILDRIFGKPEELPPGQTFLIVGLGNPGRDYKDNRHNIGFMAIDALAKAYDASLGRVKNKA' A
#
# COMPACT_ATOMS: atom_id res chain seq x y z
N MET A 1 -17.69 16.34 25.22
CA MET A 1 -18.16 15.82 23.91
C MET A 1 -18.23 17.00 22.96
N SER A 2 -17.45 16.98 21.88
CA SER A 2 -17.37 18.08 20.92
C SER A 2 -18.52 17.99 19.91
N ILE A 3 -19.00 19.13 19.41
CA ILE A 3 -19.97 19.18 18.31
C ILE A 3 -19.42 18.51 17.05
N LEU A 4 -18.10 18.54 16.90
CA LEU A 4 -17.38 17.92 15.79
C LEU A 4 -17.48 16.39 15.82
N ASP A 5 -17.46 15.77 17.01
CA ASP A 5 -17.57 14.32 17.17
C ASP A 5 -18.91 13.78 16.64
N ARG A 6 -19.97 14.60 16.74
CA ARG A 6 -21.34 14.25 16.31
C ARG A 6 -21.55 14.42 14.81
N ILE A 7 -20.82 15.35 14.18
CA ILE A 7 -20.96 15.68 12.76
C ILE A 7 -20.10 14.76 11.89
N PHE A 8 -18.86 14.50 12.32
CA PHE A 8 -17.89 13.78 11.50
C PHE A 8 -17.71 12.32 11.91
N GLY A 9 -18.29 11.91 13.05
CA GLY A 9 -17.96 10.64 13.67
C GLY A 9 -16.50 10.64 14.15
N LYS A 10 -16.18 9.79 15.13
CA LYS A 10 -14.76 9.46 15.34
C LYS A 10 -14.33 8.56 14.18
N PRO A 11 -13.14 8.78 13.59
CA PRO A 11 -12.59 7.77 12.70
C PRO A 11 -12.55 6.45 13.49
N GLU A 12 -13.09 5.39 12.90
CA GLU A 12 -13.09 4.08 13.53
C GLU A 12 -11.63 3.70 13.79
N GLU A 13 -11.23 3.66 15.06
CA GLU A 13 -9.90 3.21 15.44
C GLU A 13 -9.81 1.74 15.08
N LEU A 14 -8.90 1.41 14.16
CA LEU A 14 -8.66 0.04 13.75
C LEU A 14 -8.30 -0.81 14.98
N PRO A 15 -8.85 -2.03 15.12
CA PRO A 15 -8.57 -2.85 16.28
C PRO A 15 -7.07 -3.11 16.42
N PRO A 16 -6.52 -3.01 17.65
CA PRO A 16 -5.09 -3.23 17.88
C PRO A 16 -4.69 -4.65 17.46
N GLY A 17 -3.54 -4.78 16.80
CA GLY A 17 -3.00 -6.07 16.34
C GLY A 17 -3.42 -6.49 14.93
N GLN A 18 -4.02 -5.60 14.13
CA GLN A 18 -4.36 -5.91 12.75
C GLN A 18 -3.18 -5.62 11.80
N THR A 19 -2.74 -6.66 11.09
CA THR A 19 -1.72 -6.57 10.04
C THR A 19 -2.37 -6.32 8.69
N PHE A 20 -1.84 -5.37 7.93
CA PHE A 20 -2.25 -5.10 6.55
C PHE A 20 -1.29 -5.73 5.55
N LEU A 21 -1.84 -6.28 4.47
CA LEU A 21 -1.08 -6.67 3.28
C LEU A 21 -1.43 -5.72 2.13
N ILE A 22 -0.46 -4.91 1.73
CA ILE A 22 -0.60 -4.02 0.59
C ILE A 22 0.04 -4.72 -0.62
N VAL A 23 -0.72 -4.87 -1.70
CA VAL A 23 -0.29 -5.61 -2.90
C VAL A 23 -0.30 -4.69 -4.13
N GLY A 24 0.85 -4.56 -4.79
CA GLY A 24 0.96 -3.97 -6.12
C GLY A 24 0.90 -5.06 -7.19
N LEU A 25 -0.10 -5.02 -8.07
CA LEU A 25 -0.19 -5.94 -9.20
C LEU A 25 0.63 -5.43 -10.40
N GLY A 26 1.19 -6.35 -11.17
CA GLY A 26 1.98 -6.05 -12.36
C GLY A 26 2.68 -7.29 -12.92
N ASN A 27 3.35 -7.11 -14.06
CA ASN A 27 4.15 -8.14 -14.70
C ASN A 27 5.64 -7.96 -14.38
N PRO A 28 6.36 -9.02 -14.00
CA PRO A 28 7.79 -8.95 -13.75
C PRO A 28 8.59 -8.83 -15.06
N GLY A 29 9.68 -8.06 -15.03
CA GLY A 29 10.57 -7.87 -16.18
C GLY A 29 10.78 -6.39 -16.51
N ARG A 30 11.93 -6.04 -17.09
CA ARG A 30 12.27 -4.64 -17.42
C ARG A 30 11.35 -4.08 -18.51
N ASP A 31 10.93 -4.92 -19.45
CA ASP A 31 10.12 -4.52 -20.61
C ASP A 31 8.71 -4.05 -20.22
N TYR A 32 8.24 -4.42 -19.03
CA TYR A 32 6.91 -4.05 -18.53
C TYR A 32 6.92 -2.83 -17.60
N LYS A 33 8.10 -2.29 -17.25
CA LYS A 33 8.26 -1.32 -16.17
C LYS A 33 7.32 -0.13 -16.27
N ASP A 34 7.16 0.43 -17.47
CA ASP A 34 6.44 1.69 -17.69
C ASP A 34 5.10 1.51 -18.41
N ASN A 35 4.52 0.30 -18.38
CA ASN A 35 3.19 0.06 -18.93
C ASN A 35 2.09 0.34 -17.88
N ARG A 36 0.85 0.57 -18.35
CA ARG A 36 -0.31 0.81 -17.47
C ARG A 36 -0.66 -0.37 -16.57
N HIS A 37 -0.28 -1.59 -16.98
CA HIS A 37 -0.52 -2.82 -16.21
C HIS A 37 0.36 -2.90 -14.95
N ASN A 38 1.48 -2.18 -14.93
CA ASN A 38 2.44 -2.15 -13.83
C ASN A 38 2.22 -0.95 -12.87
N ILE A 39 1.10 -0.24 -12.99
CA ILE A 39 0.79 0.89 -12.10
C ILE A 39 0.75 0.45 -10.62
N GLY A 40 0.37 -0.80 -10.34
CA GLY A 40 0.42 -1.35 -8.98
C GLY A 40 1.84 -1.43 -8.43
N PHE A 41 2.82 -1.87 -9.23
CA PHE A 41 4.23 -1.83 -8.82
C PHE A 41 4.72 -0.39 -8.60
N MET A 42 4.38 0.54 -9.49
CA MET A 42 4.76 1.96 -9.34
C MET A 42 4.19 2.57 -8.06
N ALA A 43 2.95 2.22 -7.70
CA ALA A 43 2.31 2.68 -6.47
C ALA A 43 3.03 2.18 -5.21
N ILE A 44 3.46 0.91 -5.19
CA ILE A 44 4.25 0.36 -4.08
C ILE A 44 5.61 1.06 -3.97
N ASP A 45 6.29 1.32 -5.09
CA ASP A 45 7.56 2.06 -5.08
C ASP A 45 7.37 3.49 -4.53
N ALA A 46 6.29 4.17 -4.94
CA ALA A 46 5.97 5.51 -4.44
C ALA A 46 5.63 5.52 -2.95
N LEU A 47 4.85 4.53 -2.48
CA LEU A 47 4.54 4.36 -1.05
C LEU A 47 5.80 4.10 -0.24
N ALA A 48 6.65 3.17 -0.69
CA ALA A 48 7.91 2.87 -0.01
C ALA A 48 8.78 4.12 0.14
N LYS A 49 8.89 4.94 -0.91
CA LYS A 49 9.59 6.22 -0.87
C LYS A 49 8.95 7.23 0.09
N ALA A 50 7.62 7.33 0.10
CA ALA A 50 6.90 8.28 0.95
C ALA A 50 7.04 7.97 2.46
N TYR A 51 7.18 6.69 2.81
CA TYR A 51 7.28 6.22 4.19
C TYR A 51 8.71 5.80 4.59
N ASP A 52 9.72 6.08 3.77
CA ASP A 52 11.12 5.67 3.96
C ASP A 52 11.27 4.17 4.27
N ALA A 53 10.46 3.35 3.58
CA ALA A 53 10.44 1.91 3.75
C ALA A 53 11.35 1.23 2.72
N SER A 54 12.14 0.25 3.16
CA SER A 54 12.95 -0.58 2.27
C SER A 54 12.15 -1.74 1.69
N LEU A 55 12.11 -1.88 0.37
CA LEU A 55 11.53 -3.07 -0.29
C LEU A 55 12.58 -4.18 -0.41
N GLY A 56 12.32 -5.31 0.24
CA GLY A 56 13.12 -6.53 0.10
C GLY A 56 12.72 -7.34 -1.14
N ARG A 57 13.62 -8.18 -1.64
CA ARG A 57 13.34 -9.10 -2.75
C ARG A 57 13.23 -10.53 -2.25
N VAL A 58 12.02 -11.07 -2.26
CA VAL A 58 11.76 -12.49 -2.00
C VAL A 58 11.01 -13.04 -3.21
N LYS A 59 11.47 -14.17 -3.75
CA LYS A 59 10.77 -14.89 -4.82
C LYS A 59 10.25 -16.20 -4.26
N ASN A 60 8.95 -16.41 -4.35
CA ASN A 60 8.32 -17.68 -4.04
C ASN A 60 7.63 -18.18 -5.32
N LYS A 61 7.75 -19.48 -5.62
CA LYS A 61 7.01 -20.13 -6.70
C LYS A 61 5.92 -20.95 -6.02
N ALA A 62 4.68 -20.79 -6.46
CA ALA A 62 3.60 -21.70 -6.10
C ALA A 62 3.90 -23.13 -6.59
#